data_AF-A0A1B3NDI2-F1
#
_entry.id   AF-A0A1B3NDI2-F1
#
_cell.length_a   1.000
_cell.length_b   1.000
_cell.length_c   1.000
_cell.angle_alpha   90.00
_cell.angle_beta   90.00
_cell.angle_gamma   90.00
#
_symmetry.space_group_name_H-M   'P 1'
#
loop_
_entity.id
_entity.type
_entity.pdbx_description
1 polymer ?
#
loop_
_entity_poly.entity_id
_entity_poly.type
_entity_poly.pdbx_seq_one_letter_code
_entity_poly.pdbx_strand_id
1 'polypeptide(L)'
;MDKQPEPGPPRFPMQMRCASCDTLMQMPFEPMPVHEFVGIMEALRCPGCGGKKLLMGQGRTAAQDDSFDHGQTPEERQRLWLENGETGNSSAAIFGWMTGRWVKASHPLDTDDLRRCVLLLRRFPEWQERMLEMTELSPEWRAIATNWARLQAAFVAEATPALLRRKMPVTAALLASLIAQDAA
;
A
#
# COMPACT_ATOMS: atom_id res chain seq x y z
N MET A 1 19.52 -19.14 -26.12
CA MET A 1 19.34 -18.48 -24.80
C MET A 1 17.88 -18.10 -24.73
N ASP A 2 17.06 -18.97 -24.12
CA ASP A 2 15.68 -18.61 -23.81
C ASP A 2 15.72 -17.42 -22.86
N LYS A 3 15.18 -16.29 -23.30
CA LYS A 3 14.85 -15.21 -22.38
C LYS A 3 13.81 -15.80 -21.44
N GLN A 4 14.14 -15.94 -20.16
CA GLN A 4 13.11 -16.21 -19.17
C GLN A 4 12.02 -15.15 -19.35
N PRO A 5 10.73 -15.54 -19.37
CA PRO A 5 9.66 -14.57 -19.50
C PRO A 5 9.85 -13.52 -18.41
N GLU A 6 9.81 -12.24 -18.80
CA GLU A 6 9.80 -11.11 -17.88
C GLU A 6 8.82 -11.45 -16.74
N PRO A 7 9.25 -11.41 -15.46
CA PRO A 7 8.36 -11.73 -14.37
C PRO A 7 7.15 -10.80 -14.45
N GLY A 8 5.96 -11.38 -14.55
CA GLY A 8 4.71 -10.62 -14.55
C GLY A 8 4.61 -9.72 -13.30
N PRO A 9 3.71 -8.72 -13.31
CA PRO A 9 3.58 -7.80 -12.19
C PRO A 9 3.39 -8.58 -10.88
N PRO A 10 4.03 -8.17 -9.78
CA PRO A 10 3.84 -8.83 -8.49
C PRO A 10 2.35 -8.86 -8.15
N ARG A 11 1.80 -10.07 -7.94
CA ARG A 11 0.43 -10.25 -7.48
C ARG A 11 0.43 -10.14 -5.96
N PHE A 12 -0.17 -9.07 -5.45
CA PHE A 12 -0.30 -8.86 -4.03
C PHE A 12 -1.52 -9.61 -3.50
N PRO A 13 -1.41 -10.36 -2.39
CA PRO A 13 -2.57 -10.98 -1.77
C PRO A 13 -3.55 -9.90 -1.30
N MET A 14 -4.84 -10.21 -1.34
CA MET A 14 -5.81 -9.39 -0.63
C MET A 14 -5.62 -9.62 0.87
N GLN A 15 -5.36 -8.54 1.58
CA GLN A 15 -5.10 -8.56 3.01
C GLN A 15 -6.32 -8.02 3.74
N MET A 16 -6.69 -8.65 4.84
CA MET A 16 -7.81 -8.23 5.67
C MET A 16 -7.48 -8.38 7.16
N ARG A 17 -8.15 -7.58 7.98
CA ARG A 17 -8.12 -7.67 9.45
C ARG A 17 -9.55 -7.78 9.98
N CYS A 18 -9.77 -8.70 10.93
CA CYS A 18 -11.04 -8.73 11.64
C CYS A 18 -11.14 -7.57 12.63
N ALA A 19 -12.21 -6.77 12.54
CA ALA A 19 -12.45 -5.67 13.48
C ALA A 19 -12.84 -6.13 14.89
N SER A 20 -13.20 -7.41 15.07
CA SER A 20 -13.65 -7.96 16.36
C SER A 20 -12.52 -8.60 17.17
N CYS A 21 -11.58 -9.28 16.51
CA CYS A 21 -10.54 -10.06 17.19
C CYS A 21 -9.14 -9.89 16.58
N ASP A 22 -8.96 -8.93 15.67
CA ASP A 22 -7.68 -8.56 15.07
C ASP A 22 -6.96 -9.65 14.26
N THR A 23 -7.61 -10.79 14.03
CA THR A 23 -7.07 -11.84 13.16
C THR A 23 -6.78 -11.28 11.77
N LEU A 24 -5.52 -11.39 11.36
CA LEU A 24 -5.06 -11.06 10.02
C LEU A 24 -5.32 -12.23 9.07
N MET A 25 -5.75 -11.90 7.87
CA MET A 25 -6.03 -12.86 6.80
C MET A 25 -5.35 -12.36 5.53
N GLN A 26 -4.74 -13.28 4.81
CA GLN A 26 -4.26 -13.04 3.46
C GLN A 26 -4.93 -14.08 2.56
N MET A 27 -5.48 -13.63 1.44
CA MET A 27 -5.99 -14.53 0.41
C MET A 27 -5.33 -14.19 -0.92
N PRO A 28 -4.91 -15.20 -1.70
CA PRO A 28 -4.49 -14.95 -3.07
C PRO A 28 -5.65 -14.33 -3.83
N PHE A 29 -5.37 -13.31 -4.64
CA PHE A 29 -6.37 -12.69 -5.50
C PHE A 29 -5.99 -12.92 -6.96
N GLU A 30 -6.86 -13.65 -7.67
CA GLU A 30 -6.77 -13.83 -9.10
C GLU A 30 -7.92 -13.08 -9.79
N PRO A 31 -7.72 -12.56 -11.01
CA PRO A 31 -8.80 -11.95 -11.76
C PRO A 31 -9.97 -12.92 -11.94
N MET A 32 -11.16 -12.51 -11.50
CA MET A 32 -12.37 -13.32 -11.57
C MET A 32 -13.60 -12.45 -11.88
N PRO A 33 -14.71 -13.05 -12.35
CA PRO A 33 -15.97 -12.32 -12.53
C PRO A 33 -16.45 -11.64 -11.23
N VAL A 34 -17.00 -10.43 -11.35
CA VAL A 34 -17.43 -9.63 -10.20
C VAL A 34 -18.45 -10.37 -9.33
N HIS A 35 -19.35 -11.17 -9.93
CA HIS A 35 -20.35 -11.91 -9.16
C HIS A 35 -19.75 -13.03 -8.31
N GLU A 36 -18.70 -13.70 -8.78
CA GLU A 36 -17.95 -14.69 -7.98
C GLU A 36 -17.25 -14.01 -6.82
N PHE A 37 -16.62 -12.87 -7.08
CA PHE A 37 -15.97 -12.07 -6.04
C PHE A 37 -16.96 -11.64 -4.95
N VAL A 38 -18.15 -11.14 -5.34
CA VAL A 38 -19.22 -10.78 -4.39
C VAL A 38 -19.63 -11.99 -3.55
N GLY A 39 -19.86 -13.15 -4.16
CA GLY A 39 -20.20 -14.37 -3.44
C GLY A 39 -19.14 -14.79 -2.41
N ILE A 40 -17.85 -14.69 -2.76
CA ILE A 40 -16.75 -14.95 -1.83
C ILE A 40 -16.79 -13.96 -0.67
N MET A 41 -16.92 -12.67 -0.94
CA MET A 41 -16.95 -11.62 0.09
C MET A 41 -18.13 -11.77 1.06
N GLU A 42 -19.32 -12.15 0.56
CA GLU A 42 -20.50 -12.39 1.39
C GLU A 42 -20.38 -13.64 2.28
N ALA A 43 -19.70 -14.68 1.78
CA ALA A 43 -19.45 -15.92 2.50
C ALA A 43 -18.32 -15.78 3.53
N LEU A 44 -17.38 -14.87 3.30
CA LEU A 44 -16.15 -14.75 4.09
C LEU A 44 -16.42 -14.50 5.58
N ARG A 45 -15.75 -15.28 6.42
CA ARG A 45 -15.78 -15.14 7.89
C ARG A 45 -14.37 -15.07 8.42
N CYS A 46 -14.20 -14.36 9.53
CA CYS A 46 -12.96 -14.40 10.28
C CYS A 46 -12.68 -15.83 10.77
N PRO A 47 -11.49 -16.41 10.52
CA PRO A 47 -11.16 -17.76 10.97
C PRO A 47 -10.89 -17.81 12.48
N GLY A 48 -10.62 -16.68 13.13
CA GLY A 48 -10.41 -16.60 14.58
C GLY A 48 -11.72 -16.57 15.37
N CYS A 49 -12.71 -15.76 14.96
CA CYS A 49 -13.95 -15.56 15.73
C CYS A 49 -15.25 -15.88 14.99
N GLY A 50 -15.20 -16.25 13.70
CA GLY A 50 -16.38 -16.46 12.86
C GLY A 50 -17.13 -15.19 12.46
N GLY A 51 -16.67 -14.01 12.87
CA GLY A 51 -17.33 -12.73 12.60
C GLY A 51 -17.26 -12.28 11.13
N LYS A 52 -18.20 -11.41 10.73
CA LYS A 52 -18.28 -10.83 9.36
C LYS A 52 -17.63 -9.44 9.23
N LYS A 53 -17.21 -8.82 10.34
CA LYS A 53 -16.62 -7.48 10.33
C LYS A 53 -15.15 -7.55 9.90
N LEU A 54 -14.93 -7.63 8.60
CA LEU A 54 -13.62 -7.68 7.98
C LEU A 54 -13.28 -6.32 7.36
N LEU A 55 -12.11 -5.79 7.69
CA LEU A 55 -11.57 -4.56 7.16
C LEU A 55 -10.53 -4.88 6.11
N MET A 56 -10.48 -4.09 5.04
CA MET A 56 -9.46 -4.25 4.01
C MET A 56 -8.10 -3.71 4.50
N GLY A 57 -7.04 -4.39 4.08
CA GLY A 57 -5.68 -4.21 4.57
C GLY A 57 -5.47 -4.74 6.00
N GLN A 58 -4.22 -4.77 6.43
CA GLN A 58 -3.86 -5.27 7.76
C GLN A 58 -4.10 -4.23 8.87
N GLY A 59 -4.06 -2.93 8.54
CA GLY A 59 -4.34 -1.85 9.48
C GLY A 59 -3.43 -1.84 10.71
N ARG A 60 -2.15 -2.17 10.52
CA ARG A 60 -1.15 -2.21 11.59
C ARG A 60 -0.80 -0.80 12.08
N THR A 61 -0.54 -0.62 13.37
CA THR A 61 0.20 0.57 13.81
C THR A 61 1.67 0.47 13.36
N ALA A 62 2.41 1.56 13.41
CA ALA A 62 3.86 1.52 13.16
C ALA A 62 4.55 0.49 14.06
N ALA A 63 4.20 0.46 15.36
CA ALA A 63 4.78 -0.51 16.30
C ALA A 63 4.44 -1.97 15.96
N GLN A 64 3.24 -2.22 15.44
CA GLN A 64 2.87 -3.57 14.98
C GLN A 64 3.62 -3.96 13.71
N ASP A 65 3.84 -3.03 12.79
CA ASP A 65 4.66 -3.27 11.60
C ASP A 65 6.13 -3.52 11.98
N ASP A 66 6.69 -2.67 12.84
CA ASP A 66 8.07 -2.76 13.36
C ASP A 66 8.34 -4.07 14.15
N SER A 67 7.29 -4.81 14.54
CA SER A 67 7.43 -6.12 15.19
C SER A 67 7.76 -7.27 14.24
N PHE A 68 7.61 -7.06 12.93
CA PHE A 68 7.95 -8.05 11.91
C PHE A 68 9.43 -7.94 11.54
N ASP A 69 9.99 -9.07 11.09
CA ASP A 69 11.30 -9.05 10.46
C ASP A 69 11.21 -8.24 9.15
N HIS A 70 12.01 -7.17 9.10
CA HIS A 70 12.10 -6.30 7.96
C HIS A 70 13.23 -6.67 7.01
N GLY A 71 14.15 -7.56 7.39
CA GLY A 71 15.34 -7.90 6.61
C GLY A 71 16.47 -6.89 6.81
N GLN A 72 17.71 -7.35 6.65
CA GLN A 72 18.91 -6.51 6.77
C GLN A 72 19.42 -6.05 5.41
N THR A 73 19.25 -6.88 4.37
CA THR A 73 19.65 -6.56 2.99
C THR A 73 18.47 -6.08 2.15
N PRO A 74 18.69 -5.26 1.11
CA PRO A 74 17.62 -4.84 0.19
C PRO A 74 16.80 -6.01 -0.37
N GLU A 75 17.43 -7.14 -0.68
CA GLU A 75 16.79 -8.34 -1.21
C GLU A 75 15.89 -9.01 -0.17
N GLU A 76 16.34 -9.10 1.09
CA GLU A 76 15.52 -9.60 2.19
C GLU A 76 14.33 -8.68 2.44
N ARG A 77 14.54 -7.36 2.44
CA ARG A 77 13.47 -6.38 2.61
C ARG A 77 12.42 -6.51 1.52
N GLN A 78 12.83 -6.70 0.27
CA GLN A 78 11.93 -6.92 -0.87
C GLN A 78 11.11 -8.21 -0.69
N ARG A 79 11.78 -9.33 -0.43
CA ARG A 79 11.12 -10.62 -0.22
C ARG A 79 10.11 -10.55 0.93
N LEU A 80 10.55 -10.08 2.09
CA LEU A 80 9.71 -10.02 3.28
C LEU A 80 8.57 -8.99 3.12
N TRP A 81 8.76 -7.89 2.38
CA TRP A 81 7.65 -6.95 2.09
C TRP A 81 6.57 -7.61 1.22
N LEU A 82 6.96 -8.41 0.23
CA LEU A 82 6.03 -9.19 -0.59
C LEU A 82 5.26 -10.23 0.23
N GLU A 83 5.90 -10.83 1.24
CA GLU A 83 5.30 -11.85 2.12
C GLU A 83 4.41 -11.25 3.23
N ASN A 84 4.91 -10.23 3.93
CA ASN A 84 4.32 -9.76 5.18
C ASN A 84 3.98 -8.26 5.23
N GLY A 85 4.37 -7.47 4.24
CA GLY A 85 4.13 -6.03 4.21
C GLY A 85 2.65 -5.69 4.03
N GLU A 86 2.21 -4.53 4.51
CA GLU A 86 0.86 -4.04 4.23
C GLU A 86 0.81 -3.35 2.85
N THR A 87 0.19 -4.02 1.86
CA THR A 87 0.32 -3.61 0.45
C THR A 87 -0.96 -3.05 -0.15
N GLY A 88 -0.81 -2.23 -1.19
CA GLY A 88 -1.88 -1.67 -2.02
C GLY A 88 -1.37 -1.32 -3.41
N ASN A 89 -2.27 -0.97 -4.33
CA ASN A 89 -1.89 -0.65 -5.71
C ASN A 89 -0.93 0.55 -5.79
N SER A 90 -1.11 1.56 -4.93
CA SER A 90 -0.24 2.74 -4.85
C SER A 90 1.17 2.41 -4.34
N SER A 91 1.29 1.62 -3.27
CA SER A 91 2.60 1.18 -2.77
C SER A 91 3.27 0.20 -3.72
N ALA A 92 2.49 -0.65 -4.40
CA ALA A 92 2.97 -1.53 -5.45
C ALA A 92 3.55 -0.76 -6.63
N ALA A 93 2.97 0.40 -6.98
CA ALA A 93 3.49 1.28 -8.02
C ALA A 93 4.91 1.79 -7.67
N ILE A 94 5.10 2.28 -6.43
CA ILE A 94 6.44 2.67 -5.94
C ILE A 94 7.39 1.48 -5.98
N PHE A 95 7.00 0.34 -5.40
CA PHE A 95 7.87 -0.84 -5.36
C PHE A 95 8.28 -1.30 -6.75
N GLY A 96 7.34 -1.36 -7.71
CA GLY A 96 7.64 -1.76 -9.08
C GLY A 96 8.60 -0.78 -9.75
N TRP A 97 8.35 0.53 -9.63
CA TRP A 97 9.26 1.56 -10.13
C TRP A 97 10.68 1.39 -9.58
N MET A 98 10.80 1.32 -8.25
CA MET A 98 12.10 1.27 -7.57
C MET A 98 12.88 -0.03 -7.83
N THR A 99 12.19 -1.10 -8.22
CA THR A 99 12.79 -2.41 -8.54
C THR A 99 12.86 -2.70 -10.03
N GLY A 100 12.48 -1.77 -10.90
CA GLY A 100 12.46 -1.94 -12.35
C GLY A 100 11.43 -2.96 -12.86
N ARG A 101 10.40 -3.26 -12.06
CA ARG A 101 9.32 -4.19 -12.43
C ARG A 101 8.12 -3.41 -12.97
N TRP A 102 7.54 -3.90 -14.08
CA TRP A 102 6.35 -3.28 -14.65
C TRP A 102 5.15 -3.41 -13.70
N VAL A 103 4.50 -2.28 -13.42
CA VAL A 103 3.32 -2.18 -12.55
C VAL A 103 2.37 -1.12 -13.08
N LYS A 104 1.08 -1.25 -12.76
CA LYS A 104 0.09 -0.21 -13.04
C LYS A 104 0.48 1.07 -12.30
N ALA A 105 0.36 2.22 -12.99
CA ALA A 105 0.61 3.56 -12.46
C ALA A 105 -0.45 4.04 -11.45
N SER A 106 -0.87 3.17 -10.53
CA SER A 106 -1.82 3.51 -9.47
C SER A 106 -1.18 4.46 -8.48
N HIS A 107 -1.90 5.51 -8.10
CA HIS A 107 -1.51 6.50 -7.11
C HIS A 107 -2.43 6.39 -5.87
N PRO A 108 -2.05 6.95 -4.72
CA PRO A 108 -2.93 6.96 -3.56
C PRO A 108 -4.17 7.83 -3.80
N LEU A 109 -5.36 7.27 -3.60
CA LEU A 109 -6.65 7.96 -3.75
C LEU A 109 -7.16 8.51 -2.42
N ASP A 110 -6.75 7.88 -1.31
CA ASP A 110 -7.11 8.27 0.04
C ASP A 110 -5.92 8.15 1.02
N THR A 111 -6.18 8.46 2.28
CA THR A 111 -5.15 8.44 3.33
C THR A 111 -4.72 7.03 3.73
N ASP A 112 -5.54 6.00 3.47
CA ASP A 112 -5.19 4.59 3.73
C ASP A 112 -4.28 4.04 2.62
N ASP A 113 -4.48 4.47 1.36
CA ASP A 113 -3.52 4.26 0.28
C ASP A 113 -2.19 4.96 0.57
N LEU A 114 -2.24 6.24 0.99
CA LEU A 114 -1.03 7.00 1.33
C LEU A 114 -0.26 6.35 2.49
N ARG A 115 -0.98 5.89 3.53
CA ARG A 115 -0.37 5.19 4.67
C ARG A 115 0.45 3.98 4.23
N ARG A 116 -0.05 3.19 3.27
CA ARG A 116 0.69 2.02 2.73
C ARG A 116 1.95 2.42 1.98
N CYS A 117 1.93 3.55 1.25
CA CYS A 117 3.15 4.12 0.66
C CYS A 117 4.16 4.53 1.74
N VAL A 118 3.71 5.18 2.81
CA VAL A 118 4.60 5.58 3.93
C VAL A 118 5.18 4.38 4.66
N LEU A 119 4.41 3.31 4.89
CA LEU A 119 4.91 2.04 5.45
C LEU A 119 5.98 1.42 4.57
N LEU A 120 5.77 1.37 3.25
CA LEU A 120 6.78 0.91 2.31
C LEU A 120 8.09 1.71 2.45
N LEU A 121 8.01 3.04 2.46
CA LEU A 121 9.21 3.89 2.52
C LEU A 121 9.88 3.92 3.90
N ARG A 122 9.18 3.50 4.98
CA ARG A 122 9.83 3.21 6.27
C ARG A 122 10.69 1.97 6.17
N ARG A 123 10.25 0.99 5.38
CA ARG A 123 10.99 -0.26 5.15
C ARG A 123 12.18 -0.06 4.21
N PHE A 124 12.03 0.80 3.21
CA PHE A 124 13.09 1.17 2.27
C PHE A 124 13.46 2.66 2.43
N PRO A 125 14.16 3.04 3.50
CA PRO A 125 14.47 4.44 3.78
C PRO A 125 15.25 5.11 2.64
N GLU A 126 16.07 4.36 1.91
CA GLU A 126 16.82 4.84 0.74
C GLU A 126 15.92 5.27 -0.43
N TRP A 127 14.63 4.93 -0.44
CA TRP A 127 13.69 5.35 -1.48
C TRP A 127 13.02 6.70 -1.19
N GLN A 128 13.13 7.23 0.03
CA GLN A 128 12.53 8.52 0.40
C GLN A 128 13.07 9.66 -0.50
N GLU A 129 14.38 9.69 -0.72
CA GLU A 129 15.05 10.70 -1.55
C GLU A 129 14.75 10.51 -3.05
N ARG A 130 14.34 9.30 -3.43
CA ARG A 130 14.02 8.91 -4.81
C ARG A 130 12.56 9.17 -5.18
N MET A 131 11.74 9.68 -4.26
CA MET A 131 10.31 9.89 -4.53
C MET A 131 10.03 10.83 -5.70
N LEU A 132 10.94 11.75 -6.02
CA LEU A 132 10.84 12.59 -7.22
C LEU A 132 10.90 11.79 -8.52
N GLU A 133 11.50 10.59 -8.56
CA GLU A 133 11.50 9.75 -9.77
C GLU A 133 10.08 9.33 -10.19
N MET A 134 9.14 9.29 -9.23
CA MET A 134 7.75 8.93 -9.51
C MET A 134 7.03 9.95 -10.41
N THR A 135 7.57 11.16 -10.63
CA THR A 135 6.97 12.16 -11.55
C THR A 135 6.83 11.68 -12.99
N GLU A 136 7.61 10.67 -13.35
CA GLU A 136 7.62 10.05 -14.67
C GLU A 136 6.53 8.97 -14.83
N LEU A 137 5.88 8.55 -13.74
CA LEU A 137 4.94 7.43 -13.77
C LEU A 137 3.53 7.82 -14.25
N SER A 138 3.01 8.98 -13.81
CA SER A 138 1.72 9.53 -14.24
C SER A 138 1.59 11.02 -13.87
N PRO A 139 0.61 11.74 -14.43
CA PRO A 139 0.31 13.11 -14.01
C PRO A 139 -0.01 13.22 -12.50
N GLU A 140 -0.82 12.32 -11.95
CA GLU A 140 -1.15 12.36 -10.53
C GLU A 140 0.08 12.07 -9.66
N TRP A 141 0.95 11.14 -10.08
CA TRP A 141 2.22 10.92 -9.41
C TRP A 141 3.16 12.12 -9.52
N ARG A 142 3.12 12.89 -10.62
CA ARG A 142 3.88 14.15 -10.74
C ARG A 142 3.49 15.16 -9.68
N ALA A 143 2.19 15.41 -9.50
CA ALA A 143 1.70 16.29 -8.44
C ALA A 143 2.07 15.78 -7.04
N ILE A 144 1.87 14.47 -6.79
CA ILE A 144 2.14 13.84 -5.49
C ILE A 144 3.64 13.85 -5.15
N ALA A 145 4.49 13.40 -6.07
CA ALA A 145 5.93 13.28 -5.89
C ALA A 145 6.59 14.64 -5.66
N THR A 146 6.22 15.65 -6.45
CA THR A 146 6.71 17.02 -6.29
C THR A 146 6.36 17.61 -4.92
N ASN A 147 5.23 17.18 -4.34
CA ASN A 147 4.75 17.63 -3.04
C ASN A 147 4.97 16.60 -1.92
N TRP A 148 5.80 15.57 -2.14
CA TRP A 148 5.88 14.41 -1.26
C TRP A 148 6.22 14.78 0.19
N ALA A 149 7.25 15.59 0.40
CA ALA A 149 7.67 16.00 1.75
C ALA A 149 6.55 16.73 2.50
N ARG A 150 5.79 17.61 1.81
CA ARG A 150 4.65 18.32 2.39
C ARG A 150 3.50 17.37 2.73
N LEU A 151 3.19 16.44 1.82
CA LEU A 151 2.13 15.46 2.01
C LEU A 151 2.45 14.50 3.16
N GLN A 152 3.68 14.00 3.21
CA GLN A 152 4.16 13.13 4.29
C GLN A 152 4.16 13.85 5.64
N ALA A 153 4.57 15.12 5.70
CA ALA A 153 4.52 15.90 6.93
C ALA A 153 3.09 16.10 7.45
N ALA A 154 2.14 16.44 6.55
CA ALA A 154 0.72 16.54 6.91
C ALA A 154 0.18 15.21 7.42
N PHE A 155 0.51 14.11 6.73
CA PHE A 155 0.11 12.78 7.12
C PHE A 155 0.65 12.39 8.50
N VAL A 156 1.94 12.58 8.77
CA VAL A 156 2.56 12.26 10.08
C VAL A 156 1.97 13.12 11.20
N ALA A 157 1.64 14.38 10.94
CA ALA A 157 1.02 15.26 11.93
C ALA A 157 -0.36 14.74 12.38
N GLU A 158 -1.19 14.22 11.46
CA GLU A 158 -2.52 13.71 11.79
C GLU A 158 -2.51 12.24 12.22
N ALA A 159 -1.71 11.39 11.56
CA ALA A 159 -1.58 9.96 11.85
C ALA A 159 -0.76 9.67 13.11
N THR A 160 0.02 10.65 13.58
CA THR A 160 1.11 10.53 14.56
C THR A 160 2.22 9.60 14.07
N PRO A 161 3.39 9.55 14.75
CA PRO A 161 4.43 8.56 14.45
C PRO A 161 3.94 7.10 14.51
N ALA A 162 2.82 6.84 15.18
CA ALA A 162 2.21 5.52 15.28
C ALA A 162 1.42 5.08 14.02
N LEU A 163 1.27 5.95 13.01
CA LEU A 163 0.58 5.66 11.75
C LEU A 163 -0.86 5.14 11.93
N LEU A 164 -1.61 5.78 12.83
CA LEU A 164 -2.96 5.37 13.18
C LEU A 164 -3.94 5.60 12.03
N ARG A 165 -4.81 4.62 11.75
CA ARG A 165 -5.97 4.84 10.87
C ARG A 165 -7.02 5.67 11.59
N ARG A 166 -7.22 6.90 11.15
CA ARG A 166 -8.18 7.86 11.71
C ARG A 166 -8.60 8.87 10.65
N LYS A 167 -9.57 9.71 10.97
CA LYS A 167 -9.90 10.86 10.12
C LYS A 167 -8.70 11.80 10.04
N MET A 168 -8.26 12.09 8.82
CA MET A 168 -7.13 12.95 8.48
C MET A 168 -7.58 14.02 7.47
N PRO A 169 -8.46 14.97 7.87
CA PRO A 169 -9.08 15.91 6.94
C PRO A 169 -8.07 16.80 6.23
N VAL A 170 -6.97 17.19 6.87
CA VAL A 170 -5.97 18.06 6.24
C VAL A 170 -5.21 17.30 5.16
N THR A 171 -4.76 16.08 5.48
CA THR A 171 -4.04 15.22 4.54
C THR A 171 -4.95 14.79 3.39
N ALA A 172 -6.21 14.43 3.67
CA ALA A 172 -7.18 14.06 2.65
C ALA A 172 -7.47 15.22 1.69
N ALA A 173 -7.68 16.43 2.21
CA ALA A 173 -7.89 17.62 1.39
C ALA A 173 -6.66 17.97 0.55
N LEU A 174 -5.45 17.86 1.12
CA LEU A 174 -4.21 18.08 0.40
C LEU A 174 -4.05 17.06 -0.74
N LEU A 175 -4.18 15.76 -0.44
CA LEU A 175 -4.07 14.70 -1.44
C LEU A 175 -5.08 14.90 -2.59
N ALA A 176 -6.35 15.14 -2.25
CA ALA A 176 -7.38 15.39 -3.26
C ALA A 176 -7.06 16.63 -4.13
N SER A 177 -6.52 17.70 -3.52
CA SER A 177 -6.13 18.90 -4.27
C SER A 177 -4.98 18.65 -5.24
N LEU A 178 -4.05 17.75 -4.92
CA LEU A 178 -2.94 17.38 -5.80
C LEU A 178 -3.42 16.55 -6.97
N ILE A 179 -4.31 15.57 -6.71
CA ILE A 179 -4.88 14.72 -7.76
C ILE A 179 -5.74 15.54 -8.74
N ALA A 180 -6.45 16.55 -8.24
CA ALA A 180 -7.31 17.40 -9.08
C ALA A 180 -6.55 18.41 -9.95
N GLN A 181 -5.30 18.76 -9.62
CA GLN A 181 -4.53 19.80 -10.33
C GLN A 181 -4.09 19.39 -11.74
N ASP A 182 -3.93 18.09 -12.01
CA ASP A 182 -3.44 17.56 -13.30
C ASP A 182 -4.52 16.78 -14.08
N ALA A 183 -5.79 16.87 -13.66
CA ALA A 183 -6.94 16.36 -14.42
C ALA A 183 -7.42 17.35 -15.52
N ALA A 184 -6.71 18.46 -15.72
CA ALA A 184 -6.99 19.54 -16.66
C ALA A 184 -5.86 19.66 -17.70
#